data_AF-A0A946Y0U0-F1
#
_entry.id   AF-A0A946Y0U0-F1
#
_cell.length_a   1.000
_cell.length_b   1.000
_cell.length_c   1.000
_cell.angle_alpha   90.00
_cell.angle_beta   90.00
_cell.angle_gamma   90.00
#
_symmetry.space_group_name_H-M   'P 1'
#
loop_
_entity.id
_entity.type
_entity.pdbx_description
1 polymer ?
#
loop_
_entity_poly.entity_id
_entity_poly.type
_entity_poly.pdbx_seq_one_letter_code
_entity_poly.pdbx_strand_id
1 'polypeptide(L)'
;DTHRPAEDGTRIGRRKVSEEAQVKGVVSRDDVTVITMDNPSKWHQAGFLADAFAVFKRHGYSVDLISTSEATVTVSLDPQALAHADEDRMKAFLDDLESLCRVTVHQGCVSISLVGNAIRTILGRLSAALDVFQDRHVHLVTQSANDLNLTLVVDPEHSLSLVRKLHQLLIAAQADHRPEFGPSWAELTRVSRPPELPSPWWQEHAARLLDLMEGRDSAYVYDFETACRAARRLRRLRSIGRVLYALKANDHPKLLRALANEGVHFECVSMAEVEHVLAEVPSSSPADILFTPNFAPRGEYEAAIEAGVQLTVDNSWAIQAWPDLFEGREIFLRLDLNTGYGHHRKVITSGVDSKFGISLEHLDDVRARLAEIGGRVVGLHAHTGSGVINADVWREQLERFFDVLPGFPDVRVLDLGGGLGVPDRPGRAGFDLERMDELLVEALGERDVELWLEPGRYLAAEAGVLLSRVTQLKTKGQYRYLGMATGMNSLIRPALYGAYHEIVNLTRLGEEAARHYRVVGPICESGDVIGESRFLPESSEGDVLLVANAGAYGRVMASHYNRRAPAEELILS
;
A
#
# COMPACT_ATOMS: atom_id res chain seq x y z
N ASP A 1 -32.41 5.73 2.98
CA ASP A 1 -33.71 5.65 3.65
C ASP A 1 -34.03 4.22 4.01
N THR A 2 -34.04 3.90 5.30
CA THR A 2 -34.70 2.67 5.77
C THR A 2 -36.17 3.02 5.94
N HIS A 3 -37.05 2.44 5.13
CA HIS A 3 -38.51 2.63 5.26
C HIS A 3 -39.08 1.99 6.54
N ARG A 4 -38.23 1.57 7.48
CA ARG A 4 -38.55 0.85 8.71
C ARG A 4 -37.86 1.51 9.90
N PRO A 5 -38.35 2.66 10.35
CA PRO A 5 -37.74 3.43 11.43
C PRO A 5 -37.74 2.73 12.80
N ALA A 6 -38.47 1.61 12.92
CA ALA A 6 -38.64 0.84 14.15
C ALA A 6 -37.69 -0.36 14.28
N GLU A 7 -36.85 -0.66 13.27
CA GLU A 7 -35.90 -1.77 13.36
C GLU A 7 -34.73 -1.41 14.31
N ASP A 8 -34.33 -2.40 15.11
CA ASP A 8 -33.21 -2.28 16.04
C ASP A 8 -31.93 -1.82 15.33
N GLY A 9 -31.25 -0.83 15.91
CA GLY A 9 -30.10 -0.17 15.30
C GLY A 9 -30.41 1.14 14.56
N THR A 10 -31.69 1.44 14.29
CA THR A 10 -32.09 2.72 13.69
C THR A 10 -32.13 3.84 14.74
N ARG A 11 -31.34 4.91 14.54
CA ARG A 11 -31.36 6.12 15.38
C ARG A 11 -31.81 7.35 14.59
N ILE A 12 -32.94 7.94 14.96
CA ILE A 12 -33.46 9.17 14.36
C ILE A 12 -33.10 10.35 15.26
N GLY A 13 -32.34 11.32 14.73
CA GLY A 13 -31.92 12.51 15.48
C GLY A 13 -31.88 13.77 14.60
N ARG A 14 -31.84 14.95 15.22
CA ARG A 14 -31.71 16.26 14.54
C ARG A 14 -30.28 16.56 14.06
N ARG A 15 -29.59 15.58 13.48
CA ARG A 15 -28.24 15.81 12.94
C ARG A 15 -28.38 16.37 11.53
N LYS A 16 -27.79 17.54 11.25
CA LYS A 16 -27.64 18.00 9.85
C LYS A 16 -26.82 16.95 9.10
N VAL A 17 -27.35 16.43 8.00
CA VAL A 17 -26.58 15.59 7.07
C VAL A 17 -25.39 16.44 6.62
N SER A 18 -24.17 15.92 6.79
CA SER A 18 -22.98 16.61 6.31
C SER A 18 -23.11 16.85 4.79
N GLU A 19 -23.11 18.12 4.38
CA GLU A 19 -23.08 18.54 2.98
C GLU A 19 -21.68 18.37 2.36
N GLU A 20 -20.70 17.91 3.14
CA GLU A 20 -19.36 17.65 2.64
C GLU A 20 -19.35 16.52 1.62
N ALA A 21 -18.56 16.72 0.56
CA ALA A 21 -18.38 15.72 -0.47
C ALA A 21 -17.75 14.44 0.07
N GLN A 22 -18.33 13.29 -0.28
CA GLN A 22 -17.90 11.98 0.21
C GLN A 22 -18.43 10.84 -0.64
N VAL A 23 -17.64 9.77 -0.72
CA VAL A 23 -18.10 8.46 -1.20
C VAL A 23 -18.67 7.71 -0.01
N LYS A 24 -19.91 7.23 -0.11
CA LYS A 24 -20.60 6.45 0.92
C LYS A 24 -20.57 4.95 0.64
N GLY A 25 -20.42 4.57 -0.62
CA GLY A 25 -20.38 3.17 -1.04
C GLY A 25 -19.68 3.01 -2.38
N VAL A 26 -19.09 1.83 -2.55
CA VAL A 26 -18.61 1.33 -3.83
C VAL A 26 -19.46 0.11 -4.15
N VAL A 27 -20.20 0.16 -5.26
CA VAL A 27 -21.14 -0.89 -5.67
C VAL A 27 -20.62 -1.55 -6.93
N SER A 28 -20.58 -2.88 -6.94
CA SER A 28 -20.23 -3.69 -8.09
C SER A 28 -21.46 -4.40 -8.61
N ARG A 29 -21.61 -4.49 -9.94
CA ARG A 29 -22.59 -5.33 -10.61
C ARG A 29 -21.94 -6.02 -11.79
N ASP A 30 -21.97 -7.34 -11.78
CA ASP A 30 -21.39 -8.20 -12.79
C ASP A 30 -22.38 -8.45 -13.95
N ASP A 31 -21.87 -9.09 -15.01
CA ASP A 31 -22.63 -9.50 -16.20
C ASP A 31 -23.35 -8.36 -16.93
N VAL A 32 -22.63 -7.26 -17.11
CA VAL A 32 -23.11 -6.09 -17.83
C VAL A 32 -22.79 -6.23 -19.31
N THR A 33 -23.80 -6.13 -20.17
CA THR A 33 -23.61 -6.03 -21.62
C THR A 33 -23.56 -4.57 -22.05
N VAL A 34 -22.49 -4.18 -22.74
CA VAL A 34 -22.26 -2.84 -23.24
C VAL A 34 -22.34 -2.83 -24.77
N ILE A 35 -23.07 -1.87 -25.31
CA ILE A 35 -23.21 -1.64 -26.76
C ILE A 35 -22.67 -0.25 -27.08
N THR A 36 -21.66 -0.21 -27.94
CA THR A 36 -21.05 1.00 -28.46
C THR A 36 -21.55 1.25 -29.87
N MET A 37 -22.21 2.39 -30.08
CA MET A 37 -22.74 2.85 -31.36
C MET A 37 -21.88 4.02 -31.87
N ASP A 38 -21.02 3.73 -32.85
CA ASP A 38 -20.12 4.69 -33.48
C ASP A 38 -20.68 5.18 -34.82
N ASN A 39 -20.81 6.50 -34.93
CA ASN A 39 -21.17 7.15 -36.19
C ASN A 39 -20.39 8.48 -36.29
N PRO A 40 -19.27 8.49 -37.03
CA PRO A 40 -18.41 9.66 -37.19
C PRO A 40 -19.11 10.90 -37.81
N SER A 41 -20.28 10.71 -38.43
CA SER A 41 -21.05 11.78 -39.10
C SER A 41 -22.13 12.42 -38.21
N LYS A 42 -22.17 12.11 -36.90
CA LYS A 42 -23.24 12.53 -35.95
C LYS A 42 -23.51 14.02 -35.88
N TRP A 43 -22.51 14.87 -36.12
CA TRP A 43 -22.63 16.33 -35.97
C TRP A 43 -23.67 16.99 -36.92
N HIS A 44 -24.16 16.28 -37.95
CA HIS A 44 -25.10 16.83 -38.94
C HIS A 44 -26.42 16.05 -39.12
N GLN A 45 -26.64 14.96 -38.38
CA GLN A 45 -27.88 14.18 -38.49
C GLN A 45 -28.81 14.45 -37.30
N ALA A 46 -29.85 15.24 -37.55
CA ALA A 46 -30.94 15.39 -36.58
C ALA A 46 -31.68 14.05 -36.43
N GLY A 47 -31.89 13.61 -35.18
CA GLY A 47 -32.72 12.44 -34.88
C GLY A 47 -31.97 11.14 -34.60
N PHE A 48 -30.65 11.05 -34.80
CA PHE A 48 -29.88 9.81 -34.62
C PHE A 48 -30.15 9.07 -33.29
N LEU A 49 -30.14 9.79 -32.16
CA LEU A 49 -30.45 9.19 -30.85
C LEU A 49 -31.90 8.69 -30.79
N ALA A 50 -32.85 9.44 -31.34
CA ALA A 50 -34.25 9.02 -31.36
C ALA A 50 -34.43 7.73 -32.18
N ASP A 51 -33.77 7.64 -33.34
CA ASP A 51 -33.82 6.47 -34.21
C ASP A 51 -33.16 5.26 -33.55
N ALA A 52 -31.97 5.44 -32.97
CA ALA A 52 -31.28 4.39 -32.23
C ALA A 52 -32.15 3.87 -31.07
N PHE A 53 -32.62 4.73 -30.16
CA PHE A 53 -33.48 4.32 -29.04
C PHE A 53 -34.85 3.76 -29.47
N ALA A 54 -35.35 4.09 -30.66
CA ALA A 54 -36.52 3.45 -31.23
C ALA A 54 -36.28 1.97 -31.56
N VAL A 55 -35.06 1.60 -31.98
CA VAL A 55 -34.66 0.19 -32.18
C VAL A 55 -34.65 -0.56 -30.85
N PHE A 56 -34.06 0.02 -29.78
CA PHE A 56 -34.10 -0.58 -28.44
C PHE A 56 -35.54 -0.82 -27.97
N LYS A 57 -36.43 0.16 -28.16
CA LYS A 57 -37.85 0.04 -27.82
C LYS A 57 -38.55 -1.05 -28.64
N ARG A 58 -38.31 -1.13 -29.95
CA ARG A 58 -38.90 -2.13 -30.85
C ARG A 58 -38.54 -3.55 -30.42
N HIS A 59 -37.29 -3.75 -30.02
CA HIS A 59 -36.78 -5.05 -29.60
C HIS A 59 -36.97 -5.34 -28.12
N GLY A 60 -37.49 -4.39 -27.34
CA GLY A 60 -37.79 -4.56 -25.91
C GLY A 60 -36.54 -4.60 -25.02
N TYR A 61 -35.42 -4.00 -25.45
CA TYR A 61 -34.21 -3.87 -24.64
C TYR A 61 -34.26 -2.56 -23.85
N SER A 62 -34.15 -2.68 -22.52
CA SER A 62 -34.03 -1.53 -21.63
C SER A 62 -32.57 -1.11 -21.50
N VAL A 63 -32.33 0.20 -21.48
CA VAL A 63 -31.01 0.80 -21.28
C VAL A 63 -30.88 1.23 -19.83
N ASP A 64 -29.79 0.80 -19.18
CA ASP A 64 -29.49 1.11 -17.78
C ASP A 64 -28.55 2.32 -17.67
N LEU A 65 -27.38 2.25 -18.32
CA LEU A 65 -26.39 3.33 -18.36
C LEU A 65 -26.26 3.90 -19.77
N ILE A 66 -25.98 5.20 -19.86
CA ILE A 66 -25.68 5.88 -21.12
C ILE A 66 -24.47 6.80 -20.94
N SER A 67 -23.59 6.79 -21.94
CA SER A 67 -22.50 7.73 -22.11
C SER A 67 -22.44 8.20 -23.56
N THR A 68 -22.18 9.48 -23.77
CA THR A 68 -22.21 10.10 -25.10
C THR A 68 -20.96 10.93 -25.34
N SER A 69 -20.38 10.81 -26.53
CA SER A 69 -19.36 11.69 -27.07
C SER A 69 -19.84 12.30 -28.40
N GLU A 70 -19.02 13.11 -29.04
CA GLU A 70 -19.34 13.72 -30.34
C GLU A 70 -19.63 12.68 -31.44
N ALA A 71 -18.97 11.52 -31.40
CA ALA A 71 -19.07 10.47 -32.43
C ALA A 71 -19.69 9.16 -31.91
N THR A 72 -19.67 8.92 -30.60
CA THR A 72 -19.95 7.60 -30.02
C THR A 72 -21.03 7.70 -28.96
N VAL A 73 -21.93 6.72 -28.94
CA VAL A 73 -22.93 6.57 -27.88
C VAL A 73 -22.77 5.16 -27.35
N THR A 74 -22.42 5.04 -26.08
CA THR A 74 -22.24 3.75 -25.43
C THR A 74 -23.34 3.58 -24.39
N VAL A 75 -24.02 2.44 -24.43
CA VAL A 75 -25.11 2.11 -23.52
C VAL A 75 -24.88 0.76 -22.87
N SER A 76 -25.37 0.56 -21.66
CA SER A 76 -25.50 -0.77 -21.08
C SER A 76 -26.94 -1.27 -21.14
N LEU A 77 -27.10 -2.57 -21.37
CA LEU A 77 -28.40 -3.23 -21.29
C LEU A 77 -28.73 -3.61 -19.86
N ASP A 78 -30.02 -3.62 -19.52
CA ASP A 78 -30.49 -4.19 -18.25
C ASP A 78 -30.45 -5.74 -18.29
N PRO A 79 -29.68 -6.40 -17.40
CA PRO A 79 -29.65 -7.85 -17.24
C PRO A 79 -31.02 -8.53 -17.16
N GLN A 80 -32.05 -7.89 -16.57
CA GLN A 80 -33.39 -8.48 -16.52
C GLN A 80 -34.04 -8.60 -17.89
N ALA A 81 -33.70 -7.72 -18.84
CA ALA A 81 -34.16 -7.79 -20.22
C ALA A 81 -33.42 -8.85 -21.04
N LEU A 82 -32.23 -9.26 -20.62
CA LEU A 82 -31.39 -10.27 -21.27
C LEU A 82 -31.72 -11.71 -20.85
N ALA A 83 -32.26 -11.92 -19.64
CA ALA A 83 -32.62 -13.24 -19.10
C ALA A 83 -33.67 -14.03 -19.93
N HIS A 84 -34.29 -13.40 -20.93
CA HIS A 84 -35.30 -13.98 -21.83
C HIS A 84 -34.99 -13.74 -23.32
N ALA A 85 -33.77 -13.32 -23.66
CA ALA A 85 -33.37 -13.11 -25.04
C ALA A 85 -32.77 -14.39 -25.65
N ASP A 86 -33.31 -14.82 -26.78
CA ASP A 86 -32.72 -15.88 -27.62
C ASP A 86 -31.69 -15.27 -28.59
N GLU A 87 -30.71 -16.05 -29.05
CA GLU A 87 -29.61 -15.59 -29.93
C GLU A 87 -30.14 -14.91 -31.20
N ASP A 88 -31.23 -15.46 -31.77
CA ASP A 88 -31.88 -14.92 -32.96
C ASP A 88 -32.46 -13.51 -32.75
N ARG A 89 -32.93 -13.21 -31.53
CA ARG A 89 -33.49 -11.90 -31.18
C ARG A 89 -32.39 -10.87 -30.94
N MET A 90 -31.27 -11.27 -30.34
CA MET A 90 -30.10 -10.39 -30.20
C MET A 90 -29.52 -10.06 -31.58
N LYS A 91 -29.42 -11.05 -32.47
CA LYS A 91 -28.95 -10.85 -33.84
C LYS A 91 -29.83 -9.88 -34.62
N ALA A 92 -31.15 -10.09 -34.65
CA ALA A 92 -32.07 -9.19 -35.35
C ALA A 92 -32.04 -7.74 -34.81
N PHE A 93 -31.80 -7.59 -33.51
CA PHE A 93 -31.62 -6.28 -32.89
C PHE A 93 -30.32 -5.59 -33.30
N LEU A 94 -29.20 -6.33 -33.32
CA LEU A 94 -27.91 -5.79 -33.76
C LEU A 94 -27.94 -5.44 -35.25
N ASP A 95 -28.53 -6.27 -36.10
CA ASP A 95 -28.70 -5.99 -37.54
C ASP A 95 -29.44 -4.66 -37.78
N ASP A 96 -30.51 -4.42 -37.01
CA ASP A 96 -31.28 -3.19 -37.07
C ASP A 96 -30.50 -1.96 -36.58
N LEU A 97 -29.66 -2.09 -35.54
CA LEU A 97 -28.78 -1.01 -35.08
C LEU A 97 -27.63 -0.75 -36.05
N GLU A 98 -27.08 -1.80 -36.66
CA GLU A 98 -26.00 -1.73 -37.65
C GLU A 98 -26.44 -1.03 -38.95
N SER A 99 -27.75 -1.06 -39.26
CA SER A 99 -28.31 -0.26 -40.35
C SER A 99 -28.18 1.25 -40.14
N LEU A 100 -27.97 1.71 -38.91
CA LEU A 100 -27.89 3.11 -38.52
C LEU A 100 -26.45 3.58 -38.20
N CYS A 101 -25.58 2.67 -37.73
CA CYS A 101 -24.24 3.00 -37.25
C CYS A 101 -23.34 1.77 -37.17
N ARG A 102 -22.05 1.95 -36.89
CA ARG A 102 -21.18 0.83 -36.54
C ARG A 102 -21.43 0.43 -35.09
N VAL A 103 -21.72 -0.85 -34.86
CA VAL A 103 -22.01 -1.38 -33.52
C VAL A 103 -20.84 -2.23 -33.03
N THR A 104 -20.56 -2.17 -31.73
CA THR A 104 -19.63 -3.08 -31.05
C THR A 104 -20.25 -3.51 -29.74
N VAL A 105 -20.20 -4.81 -29.42
CA VAL A 105 -20.83 -5.39 -28.24
C VAL A 105 -19.77 -6.02 -27.35
N HIS A 106 -19.80 -5.69 -26.06
CA HIS A 106 -18.99 -6.29 -25.03
C HIS A 106 -19.91 -6.96 -24.00
N GLN A 107 -19.72 -8.26 -23.78
CA GLN A 107 -20.49 -9.06 -22.82
C GLN A 107 -19.62 -9.40 -21.61
N GLY A 108 -20.26 -9.70 -20.47
CA GLY A 108 -19.56 -10.09 -19.25
C GLY A 108 -18.76 -8.97 -18.58
N CYS A 109 -19.02 -7.70 -18.90
CA CYS A 109 -18.37 -6.57 -18.25
C CYS A 109 -18.85 -6.42 -16.80
N VAL A 110 -18.11 -5.64 -16.01
CA VAL A 110 -18.48 -5.31 -14.64
C VAL A 110 -18.66 -3.80 -14.51
N SER A 111 -19.79 -3.38 -13.93
CA SER A 111 -20.01 -1.98 -13.58
C SER A 111 -19.64 -1.70 -12.12
N ILE A 112 -18.89 -0.64 -11.91
CA ILE A 112 -18.44 -0.18 -10.60
C ILE A 112 -18.93 1.24 -10.41
N SER A 113 -19.80 1.43 -9.41
CA SER A 113 -20.43 2.70 -9.09
C SER A 113 -19.92 3.24 -7.75
N LEU A 114 -19.34 4.42 -7.78
CA LEU A 114 -19.08 5.23 -6.60
C LEU A 114 -20.36 5.98 -6.26
N VAL A 115 -20.93 5.73 -5.08
CA VAL A 115 -22.19 6.35 -4.63
C VAL A 115 -21.90 7.23 -3.42
N GLY A 116 -22.37 8.46 -3.42
CA GLY A 116 -22.13 9.39 -2.33
C GLY A 116 -22.77 10.76 -2.49
N ASN A 117 -22.12 11.79 -1.96
CA ASN A 117 -22.58 13.18 -2.03
C ASN A 117 -21.51 14.06 -2.67
N ALA A 118 -21.92 15.01 -3.52
CA ALA A 118 -21.06 15.97 -4.20
C ALA A 118 -19.81 15.33 -4.86
N ILE A 119 -19.97 14.15 -5.47
CA ILE A 119 -18.89 13.30 -6.02
C ILE A 119 -17.98 14.07 -6.99
N ARG A 120 -18.54 15.02 -7.74
CA ARG A 120 -17.79 15.85 -8.69
C ARG A 120 -16.65 16.64 -8.03
N THR A 121 -16.87 17.12 -6.81
CA THR A 121 -15.88 17.96 -6.10
C THR A 121 -14.69 17.14 -5.56
N ILE A 122 -14.83 15.81 -5.50
CA ILE A 122 -13.75 14.90 -5.09
C ILE A 122 -13.10 14.19 -6.28
N LEU A 123 -13.45 14.51 -7.53
CA LEU A 123 -12.79 13.95 -8.73
C LEU A 123 -11.27 14.15 -8.71
N GLY A 124 -10.78 15.28 -8.22
CA GLY A 124 -9.33 15.52 -8.05
C GLY A 124 -8.68 14.64 -6.98
N ARG A 125 -9.43 14.14 -6.01
CA ARG A 125 -8.99 13.14 -5.01
C ARG A 125 -9.16 11.70 -5.52
N LEU A 126 -10.05 11.52 -6.50
CA LEU A 126 -10.23 10.26 -7.21
C LEU A 126 -9.11 10.00 -8.21
N SER A 127 -8.15 10.90 -8.44
CA SER A 127 -7.03 10.67 -9.36
C SER A 127 -6.26 9.38 -9.02
N ALA A 128 -5.92 9.17 -7.74
CA ALA A 128 -5.27 7.94 -7.29
C ALA A 128 -6.16 6.69 -7.40
N ALA A 129 -7.48 6.88 -7.38
CA ALA A 129 -8.47 5.81 -7.60
C ALA A 129 -8.67 5.51 -9.09
N LEU A 130 -8.58 6.52 -9.95
CA LEU A 130 -8.64 6.42 -11.41
C LEU A 130 -7.35 5.84 -11.99
N ASP A 131 -6.19 6.07 -11.33
CA ASP A 131 -4.93 5.39 -11.62
C ASP A 131 -5.08 3.86 -11.55
N VAL A 132 -5.95 3.35 -10.67
CA VAL A 132 -6.20 1.91 -10.58
C VAL A 132 -6.75 1.38 -11.92
N PHE A 133 -7.37 2.21 -12.75
CA PHE A 133 -7.92 1.87 -14.05
C PHE A 133 -6.95 2.12 -15.23
N GLN A 134 -5.69 2.55 -15.00
CA GLN A 134 -4.74 2.90 -16.08
C GLN A 134 -4.45 1.76 -17.06
N ASP A 135 -4.37 0.53 -16.57
CA ASP A 135 -4.08 -0.67 -17.38
C ASP A 135 -5.34 -1.46 -17.77
N ARG A 136 -6.54 -0.87 -17.62
CA ARG A 136 -7.81 -1.57 -17.86
C ARG A 136 -8.62 -0.88 -18.95
N HIS A 137 -9.27 -1.67 -19.81
CA HIS A 137 -10.20 -1.11 -20.77
C HIS A 137 -11.47 -0.65 -20.06
N VAL A 138 -11.68 0.66 -20.02
CA VAL A 138 -12.92 1.28 -19.56
C VAL A 138 -13.86 1.43 -20.75
N HIS A 139 -14.93 0.64 -20.77
CA HIS A 139 -15.90 0.61 -21.87
C HIS A 139 -16.90 1.75 -21.80
N LEU A 140 -17.27 2.17 -20.59
CA LEU A 140 -18.25 3.22 -20.36
C LEU A 140 -17.92 3.99 -19.08
N VAL A 141 -18.03 5.32 -19.14
CA VAL A 141 -18.05 6.19 -17.95
C VAL A 141 -19.32 7.03 -17.99
N THR A 142 -20.10 6.98 -16.91
CA THR A 142 -21.30 7.80 -16.76
C THR A 142 -21.31 8.47 -15.39
N GLN A 143 -21.77 9.72 -15.38
CA GLN A 143 -21.88 10.53 -14.17
C GLN A 143 -23.23 11.24 -14.19
N SER A 144 -23.99 11.11 -13.11
CA SER A 144 -25.26 11.83 -13.02
C SER A 144 -25.04 13.31 -12.69
N ALA A 145 -25.90 14.16 -13.26
CA ALA A 145 -25.89 15.60 -13.03
C ALA A 145 -26.19 15.97 -11.56
N ASN A 146 -26.80 15.06 -10.80
CA ASN A 146 -27.14 15.26 -9.38
C ASN A 146 -25.95 15.06 -8.41
N ASP A 147 -24.74 14.80 -8.92
CA ASP A 147 -23.51 14.61 -8.15
C ASP A 147 -23.56 13.48 -7.10
N LEU A 148 -24.47 12.51 -7.28
CA LEU A 148 -24.63 11.38 -6.36
C LEU A 148 -23.84 10.14 -6.76
N ASN A 149 -23.56 9.94 -8.05
CA ASN A 149 -22.85 8.75 -8.52
C ASN A 149 -21.90 9.01 -9.70
N LEU A 150 -20.85 8.19 -9.74
CA LEU A 150 -19.95 8.02 -10.88
C LEU A 150 -19.82 6.52 -11.13
N THR A 151 -20.14 6.08 -12.34
CA THR A 151 -20.10 4.66 -12.71
C THR A 151 -19.14 4.43 -13.86
N LEU A 152 -18.27 3.44 -13.71
CA LEU A 152 -17.36 2.95 -14.74
C LEU A 152 -17.72 1.51 -15.08
N VAL A 153 -17.69 1.15 -16.36
CA VAL A 153 -17.84 -0.24 -16.81
C VAL A 153 -16.51 -0.71 -17.38
N VAL A 154 -16.02 -1.84 -16.87
CA VAL A 154 -14.69 -2.38 -17.13
C VAL A 154 -14.76 -3.88 -17.46
N ASP A 155 -13.66 -4.44 -17.94
CA ASP A 155 -13.50 -5.89 -18.08
C ASP A 155 -13.66 -6.62 -16.73
N PRO A 156 -14.14 -7.88 -16.73
CA PRO A 156 -14.38 -8.65 -15.51
C PRO A 156 -13.10 -9.00 -14.74
N GLU A 157 -11.96 -8.99 -15.41
CA GLU A 157 -10.67 -9.32 -14.83
C GLU A 157 -10.34 -8.38 -13.66
N HIS A 158 -10.21 -8.97 -12.46
CA HIS A 158 -9.83 -8.27 -11.22
C HIS A 158 -10.88 -7.32 -10.61
N SER A 159 -12.17 -7.44 -10.96
CA SER A 159 -13.25 -6.59 -10.40
C SER A 159 -13.27 -6.53 -8.87
N LEU A 160 -13.10 -7.68 -8.20
CA LEU A 160 -13.06 -7.76 -6.74
C LEU A 160 -11.84 -7.04 -6.14
N SER A 161 -10.67 -7.18 -6.77
CA SER A 161 -9.44 -6.48 -6.36
C SER A 161 -9.61 -4.97 -6.50
N LEU A 162 -10.25 -4.54 -7.59
CA LEU A 162 -10.54 -3.13 -7.86
C LEU A 162 -11.52 -2.54 -6.85
N VAL A 163 -12.62 -3.23 -6.54
CA VAL A 163 -13.57 -2.80 -5.49
C VAL A 163 -12.88 -2.71 -4.14
N ARG A 164 -12.02 -3.68 -3.79
CA ARG A 164 -11.23 -3.65 -2.54
C ARG A 164 -10.27 -2.45 -2.50
N LYS A 165 -9.54 -2.19 -3.58
CA LYS A 165 -8.62 -1.04 -3.69
C LYS A 165 -9.39 0.29 -3.58
N LEU A 166 -10.51 0.44 -4.27
CA LEU A 166 -11.36 1.63 -4.19
C LEU A 166 -11.95 1.81 -2.79
N HIS A 167 -12.40 0.73 -2.16
CA HIS A 167 -12.90 0.76 -0.79
C HIS A 167 -11.81 1.19 0.20
N GLN A 168 -10.59 0.68 0.04
CA GLN A 168 -9.45 1.05 0.89
C GLN A 168 -9.05 2.53 0.72
N LEU A 169 -8.99 3.02 -0.53
CA LEU A 169 -8.59 4.39 -0.84
C LEU A 169 -9.66 5.42 -0.48
N LEU A 170 -10.94 5.12 -0.71
CA LEU A 170 -12.03 6.11 -0.65
C LEU A 170 -12.84 6.04 0.63
N ILE A 171 -13.03 4.85 1.20
CA ILE A 171 -13.89 4.64 2.36
C ILE A 171 -13.04 4.39 3.61
N ALA A 172 -12.12 3.40 3.60
CA ALA A 172 -11.33 3.06 4.78
C ALA A 172 -10.38 4.19 5.23
N ALA A 173 -9.93 5.04 4.31
CA ALA A 173 -9.16 6.24 4.63
C ALA A 173 -10.00 7.34 5.33
N GLN A 174 -11.32 7.35 5.14
CA GLN A 174 -12.25 8.36 5.65
C GLN A 174 -13.06 7.87 6.87
N ALA A 175 -13.18 6.57 7.06
CA ALA A 175 -14.04 5.94 8.08
C ALA A 175 -13.77 6.45 9.51
N ASP A 176 -12.51 6.69 9.88
CA ASP A 176 -12.17 7.13 11.24
C ASP A 176 -12.33 8.65 11.48
N HIS A 177 -12.59 9.43 10.42
CA HIS A 177 -12.74 10.89 10.51
C HIS A 177 -14.19 11.34 10.47
N ARG A 178 -15.12 10.40 10.30
CA ARG A 178 -16.50 10.70 9.96
C ARG A 178 -17.47 9.83 10.76
N PRO A 179 -18.34 10.44 11.59
CA PRO A 179 -19.26 9.70 12.45
C PRO A 179 -20.34 8.92 11.67
N GLU A 180 -20.39 9.06 10.35
CA GLU A 180 -21.28 8.33 9.44
C GLU A 180 -20.82 6.88 9.17
N PHE A 181 -19.54 6.56 9.38
CA PHE A 181 -19.03 5.20 9.24
C PHE A 181 -18.93 4.52 10.61
N GLY A 182 -19.51 3.32 10.71
CA GLY A 182 -19.41 2.47 11.90
C GLY A 182 -18.36 1.36 11.74
N PRO A 183 -18.24 0.47 12.74
CA PRO A 183 -17.40 -0.71 12.61
C PRO A 183 -17.80 -1.52 11.38
N SER A 184 -16.81 -2.04 10.66
CA SER A 184 -17.00 -2.91 9.51
C SER A 184 -17.74 -4.20 9.91
N TRP A 185 -18.37 -4.85 8.92
CA TRP A 185 -19.01 -6.14 9.15
C TRP A 185 -18.05 -7.19 9.74
N ALA A 186 -16.78 -7.18 9.31
CA ALA A 186 -15.75 -8.05 9.87
C ALA A 186 -15.45 -7.75 11.36
N GLU A 187 -15.48 -6.48 11.77
CA GLU A 187 -15.33 -6.09 13.17
C GLU A 187 -16.57 -6.44 14.02
N LEU A 188 -17.77 -6.33 13.44
CA LEU A 188 -19.03 -6.67 14.11
C LEU A 188 -19.24 -8.17 14.26
N THR A 189 -18.70 -8.97 13.34
CA THR A 189 -18.84 -10.44 13.32
C THR A 189 -17.64 -11.18 13.90
N ARG A 190 -16.59 -10.46 14.31
CA ARG A 190 -15.47 -11.04 15.07
C ARG A 190 -16.01 -11.61 16.38
N VAL A 191 -16.00 -12.95 16.49
CA VAL A 191 -16.40 -13.71 17.69
C VAL A 191 -15.45 -13.42 18.86
N SER A 192 -14.25 -12.93 18.58
CA SER A 192 -13.22 -12.57 19.56
C SER A 192 -13.05 -11.06 19.61
N ARG A 193 -13.26 -10.50 20.81
CA ARG A 193 -12.85 -9.12 21.15
C ARG A 193 -11.37 -8.97 20.76
N PRO A 194 -10.98 -7.95 19.96
CA PRO A 194 -9.55 -7.75 19.70
C PRO A 194 -8.85 -7.63 21.06
N PRO A 195 -7.68 -8.27 21.25
CA PRO A 195 -6.92 -8.09 22.46
C PRO A 195 -6.72 -6.59 22.69
N GLU A 196 -6.84 -6.13 23.94
CA GLU A 196 -6.46 -4.76 24.28
C GLU A 196 -5.03 -4.56 23.78
N LEU A 197 -4.87 -3.66 22.81
CA LEU A 197 -3.55 -3.36 22.27
C LEU A 197 -2.72 -2.80 23.42
N PRO A 198 -1.52 -3.36 23.68
CA PRO A 198 -0.67 -2.85 24.74
C PRO A 198 -0.39 -1.36 24.48
N SER A 199 -0.39 -0.57 25.54
CA SER A 199 0.02 0.83 25.45
C SER A 199 1.41 0.93 24.82
N PRO A 200 1.64 1.89 23.91
CA PRO A 200 2.97 2.12 23.38
C PRO A 200 3.97 2.42 24.50
N TRP A 201 5.20 1.90 24.38
CA TRP A 201 6.27 2.06 25.39
C TRP A 201 6.49 3.51 25.80
N TRP A 202 6.34 4.45 24.86
CA TRP A 202 6.59 5.87 25.10
C TRP A 202 5.58 6.50 26.06
N GLN A 203 4.40 5.91 26.26
CA GLN A 203 3.44 6.37 27.26
C GLN A 203 3.97 6.12 28.68
N GLU A 204 4.52 4.93 28.92
CA GLU A 204 5.11 4.56 30.21
C GLU A 204 6.38 5.36 30.50
N HIS A 205 7.05 5.83 29.46
CA HIS A 205 8.29 6.61 29.54
C HIS A 205 8.12 8.12 29.32
N ALA A 206 6.90 8.64 29.34
CA ALA A 206 6.61 10.03 28.99
C ALA A 206 7.44 11.07 29.78
N ALA A 207 7.55 10.90 31.11
CA ALA A 207 8.34 11.80 31.95
C ALA A 207 9.82 11.82 31.55
N ARG A 208 10.40 10.64 31.32
CA ARG A 208 11.80 10.51 30.92
C ARG A 208 12.06 11.07 29.51
N LEU A 209 11.10 10.92 28.61
CA LEU A 209 11.17 11.54 27.28
C LEU A 209 11.14 13.07 27.35
N LEU A 210 10.39 13.64 28.29
CA LEU A 210 10.42 15.09 28.56
C LEU A 210 11.76 15.53 29.13
N ASP A 211 12.35 14.78 30.07
CA ASP A 211 13.68 15.06 30.62
C ASP A 211 14.76 15.04 29.53
N LEU A 212 14.70 14.07 28.60
CA LEU A 212 15.60 14.01 27.46
C LEU A 212 15.50 15.24 26.56
N MET A 213 14.37 15.95 26.55
CA MET A 213 14.21 17.17 25.77
C MET A 213 14.75 18.42 26.46
N GLU A 214 15.18 18.37 27.73
CA GLU A 214 15.76 19.52 28.43
C GLU A 214 16.98 20.06 27.66
N GLY A 215 16.95 21.36 27.31
CA GLY A 215 18.00 22.00 26.50
C GLY A 215 18.02 21.61 25.01
N ARG A 216 17.08 20.79 24.53
CA ARG A 216 17.00 20.33 23.13
C ARG A 216 15.75 20.84 22.43
N ASP A 217 15.87 21.07 21.13
CA ASP A 217 14.76 21.46 20.26
C ASP A 217 14.03 20.26 19.66
N SER A 218 14.77 19.21 19.30
CA SER A 218 14.22 17.97 18.72
C SER A 218 15.17 16.80 18.85
N ALA A 219 14.64 15.59 19.01
CA ALA A 219 15.41 14.35 19.06
C ALA A 219 14.59 13.15 18.58
N TYR A 220 15.21 12.24 17.84
CA TYR A 220 14.77 10.86 17.76
C TYR A 220 15.10 10.15 19.07
N VAL A 221 14.15 9.41 19.62
CA VAL A 221 14.37 8.56 20.80
C VAL A 221 13.93 7.15 20.50
N TYR A 222 14.82 6.19 20.78
CA TYR A 222 14.60 4.77 20.49
C TYR A 222 14.50 3.91 21.76
N ASP A 223 13.58 2.95 21.75
CA ASP A 223 13.54 1.79 22.63
C ASP A 223 13.82 0.53 21.80
N PHE A 224 15.08 0.09 21.76
CA PHE A 224 15.45 -1.09 20.96
C PHE A 224 14.94 -2.41 21.54
N GLU A 225 14.55 -2.47 22.81
CA GLU A 225 13.89 -3.66 23.35
C GLU A 225 12.51 -3.87 22.69
N THR A 226 11.82 -2.80 22.28
CA THR A 226 10.62 -2.93 21.42
C THR A 226 10.92 -3.66 20.11
N ALA A 227 12.04 -3.34 19.44
CA ALA A 227 12.47 -4.03 18.23
C ALA A 227 12.86 -5.49 18.51
N CYS A 228 13.58 -5.76 19.60
CA CYS A 228 13.95 -7.12 20.01
C CYS A 228 12.71 -7.97 20.31
N ARG A 229 11.69 -7.44 20.99
CA ARG A 229 10.42 -8.15 21.19
C ARG A 229 9.75 -8.50 19.86
N ALA A 230 9.74 -7.58 18.90
CA ALA A 230 9.20 -7.84 17.56
C ALA A 230 10.01 -8.93 16.82
N ALA A 231 11.34 -8.91 16.91
CA ALA A 231 12.22 -9.93 16.35
C ALA A 231 11.95 -11.32 16.95
N ARG A 232 11.81 -11.40 18.29
CA ARG A 232 11.48 -12.66 18.98
C ARG A 232 10.13 -13.22 18.55
N ARG A 233 9.13 -12.38 18.22
CA ARG A 233 7.84 -12.84 17.68
C ARG A 233 8.02 -13.49 16.30
N LEU A 234 8.73 -12.83 15.39
CA LEU A 234 9.00 -13.35 14.04
C LEU A 234 9.81 -14.66 14.07
N ARG A 235 10.81 -14.74 14.96
CA ARG A 235 11.64 -15.94 15.12
C ARG A 235 10.92 -17.14 15.73
N ARG A 236 9.73 -16.95 16.31
CA ARG A 236 8.90 -18.04 16.84
C ARG A 236 7.95 -18.63 15.80
N LEU A 237 7.84 -18.04 14.62
CA LEU A 237 7.03 -18.57 13.53
C LEU A 237 7.63 -19.90 13.06
N ARG A 238 6.79 -20.92 12.92
CA ARG A 238 7.23 -22.28 12.58
C ARG A 238 7.54 -22.41 11.09
N SER A 239 6.85 -21.62 10.27
CA SER A 239 7.02 -21.59 8.82
C SER A 239 8.31 -20.90 8.39
N ILE A 240 8.88 -20.02 9.23
CA ILE A 240 9.99 -19.13 8.84
C ILE A 240 11.31 -19.64 9.38
N GLY A 241 12.23 -19.99 8.47
CA GLY A 241 13.57 -20.45 8.84
C GLY A 241 14.55 -19.30 9.12
N ARG A 242 14.42 -18.18 8.40
CA ARG A 242 15.30 -17.02 8.54
C ARG A 242 14.54 -15.69 8.49
N VAL A 243 14.97 -14.77 9.35
CA VAL A 243 14.52 -13.37 9.36
C VAL A 243 15.71 -12.49 9.03
N LEU A 244 15.57 -11.64 8.01
CA LEU A 244 16.58 -10.69 7.52
C LEU A 244 16.06 -9.27 7.73
N TYR A 245 16.70 -8.51 8.62
CA TYR A 245 16.33 -7.11 8.82
C TYR A 245 16.72 -6.27 7.60
N ALA A 246 15.73 -5.66 6.95
CA ALA A 246 15.96 -4.75 5.83
C ALA A 246 16.56 -3.43 6.32
N LEU A 247 17.87 -3.24 6.12
CA LEU A 247 18.66 -2.18 6.74
C LEU A 247 18.15 -0.76 6.41
N LYS A 248 17.65 -0.58 5.19
CA LYS A 248 16.99 0.64 4.68
C LYS A 248 15.89 1.21 5.58
N ALA A 249 15.36 0.44 6.53
CA ALA A 249 14.41 0.95 7.52
C ALA A 249 15.06 1.80 8.61
N ASN A 250 16.20 1.38 9.18
CA ASN A 250 16.96 2.09 10.21
C ASN A 250 18.35 1.42 10.39
N ASP A 251 19.40 2.16 10.09
CA ASP A 251 20.79 1.72 10.08
C ASP A 251 21.53 1.99 11.41
N HIS A 252 20.82 2.38 12.49
CA HIS A 252 21.45 2.74 13.75
C HIS A 252 22.27 1.58 14.35
N PRO A 253 23.60 1.72 14.58
CA PRO A 253 24.47 0.60 14.94
C PRO A 253 24.04 -0.24 16.15
N LYS A 254 23.50 0.41 17.19
CA LYS A 254 23.01 -0.32 18.37
C LYS A 254 21.72 -1.10 18.12
N LEU A 255 20.88 -0.69 17.16
CA LEU A 255 19.73 -1.48 16.73
C LEU A 255 20.21 -2.74 16.01
N LEU A 256 21.17 -2.60 15.10
CA LEU A 256 21.72 -3.72 14.35
C LEU A 256 22.32 -4.77 15.29
N ARG A 257 23.16 -4.35 16.24
CA ARG A 257 23.70 -5.24 17.27
C ARG A 257 22.60 -5.89 18.12
N ALA A 258 21.56 -5.15 18.49
CA ALA A 258 20.45 -5.69 19.28
C ALA A 258 19.68 -6.77 18.51
N LEU A 259 19.38 -6.54 17.22
CA LEU A 259 18.72 -7.52 16.36
C LEU A 259 19.58 -8.75 16.07
N ALA A 260 20.89 -8.56 15.84
CA ALA A 260 21.83 -9.67 15.66
C ALA A 260 21.93 -10.58 16.90
N ASN A 261 21.89 -9.99 18.10
CA ASN A 261 21.84 -10.75 19.36
C ASN A 261 20.54 -11.57 19.51
N GLU A 262 19.45 -11.11 18.89
CA GLU A 262 18.21 -11.88 18.76
C GLU A 262 18.27 -12.90 17.62
N GLY A 263 19.42 -13.08 16.95
CA GLY A 263 19.64 -13.98 15.81
C GLY A 263 18.86 -13.60 14.56
N VAL A 264 18.68 -12.30 14.33
CA VAL A 264 18.21 -11.74 13.06
C VAL A 264 19.42 -11.45 12.17
N HIS A 265 19.29 -11.82 10.89
CA HIS A 265 20.28 -11.58 9.83
C HIS A 265 19.99 -10.26 9.11
N PHE A 266 20.69 -9.91 8.03
CA PHE A 266 20.52 -8.60 7.38
C PHE A 266 20.24 -8.70 5.88
N GLU A 267 19.31 -7.88 5.40
CA GLU A 267 19.15 -7.59 3.97
C GLU A 267 19.68 -6.18 3.69
N CYS A 268 20.52 -6.08 2.67
CA CYS A 268 21.19 -4.85 2.25
C CYS A 268 20.93 -4.60 0.76
N VAL A 269 20.72 -3.34 0.38
CA VAL A 269 20.46 -2.92 -1.01
C VAL A 269 21.63 -2.18 -1.66
N SER A 270 22.70 -1.87 -0.90
CA SER A 270 23.95 -1.32 -1.44
C SER A 270 25.17 -1.92 -0.73
N MET A 271 26.33 -1.87 -1.37
CA MET A 271 27.58 -2.30 -0.71
C MET A 271 27.94 -1.45 0.51
N ALA A 272 27.55 -0.17 0.54
CA ALA A 272 27.74 0.67 1.73
C ALA A 272 26.93 0.15 2.93
N GLU A 273 25.75 -0.42 2.71
CA GLU A 273 24.96 -1.06 3.76
C GLU A 273 25.63 -2.37 4.24
N VAL A 274 26.18 -3.17 3.31
CA VAL A 274 26.94 -4.38 3.64
C VAL A 274 28.16 -4.05 4.51
N GLU A 275 28.96 -3.08 4.09
CA GLU A 275 30.14 -2.60 4.83
C GLU A 275 29.77 -2.09 6.21
N HIS A 276 28.67 -1.35 6.32
CA HIS A 276 28.16 -0.84 7.60
C HIS A 276 27.77 -1.96 8.56
N VAL A 277 27.06 -2.98 8.09
CA VAL A 277 26.70 -4.15 8.92
C VAL A 277 27.95 -4.88 9.40
N LEU A 278 28.90 -5.16 8.50
CA LEU A 278 30.14 -5.87 8.85
C LEU A 278 31.02 -5.07 9.82
N ALA A 279 31.00 -3.74 9.73
CA ALA A 279 31.73 -2.88 10.66
C ALA A 279 31.07 -2.80 12.04
N GLU A 280 29.75 -2.70 12.09
CA GLU A 280 29.01 -2.40 13.33
C GLU A 280 28.51 -3.65 14.07
N VAL A 281 28.44 -4.81 13.41
CA VAL A 281 27.94 -6.06 13.96
C VAL A 281 29.03 -7.15 13.88
N PRO A 282 29.97 -7.21 14.85
CA PRO A 282 31.08 -8.17 14.80
C PRO A 282 30.66 -9.64 14.85
N SER A 283 29.42 -9.93 15.28
CA SER A 283 28.84 -11.26 15.29
C SER A 283 28.27 -11.70 13.93
N SER A 284 28.17 -10.79 12.95
CA SER A 284 27.69 -11.07 11.60
C SER A 284 28.86 -11.45 10.71
N SER A 285 28.66 -12.46 9.87
CA SER A 285 29.56 -12.81 8.77
C SER A 285 28.96 -12.40 7.42
N PRO A 286 29.74 -12.37 6.33
CA PRO A 286 29.19 -12.11 5.00
C PRO A 286 28.05 -13.07 4.59
N ALA A 287 28.13 -14.33 5.00
CA ALA A 287 27.08 -15.33 4.73
C ALA A 287 25.75 -15.03 5.44
N ASP A 288 25.76 -14.17 6.46
CA ASP A 288 24.57 -13.69 7.18
C ASP A 288 23.89 -12.50 6.50
N ILE A 289 24.43 -12.02 5.38
CA ILE A 289 23.93 -10.86 4.65
C ILE A 289 23.39 -11.30 3.30
N LEU A 290 22.13 -10.92 3.02
CA LEU A 290 21.52 -11.01 1.70
C LEU A 290 21.61 -9.65 1.01
N PHE A 291 22.31 -9.58 -0.11
CA PHE A 291 22.46 -8.39 -0.92
C PHE A 291 21.46 -8.42 -2.08
N THR A 292 20.52 -7.48 -2.09
CA THR A 292 19.42 -7.39 -3.07
C THR A 292 19.49 -6.07 -3.85
N PRO A 293 20.52 -5.88 -4.72
CA PRO A 293 20.68 -4.67 -5.52
C PRO A 293 19.59 -4.56 -6.59
N ASN A 294 19.19 -3.32 -6.89
CA ASN A 294 18.41 -3.02 -8.10
C ASN A 294 19.08 -1.88 -8.89
N PHE A 295 19.37 -2.12 -10.17
CA PHE A 295 20.12 -1.20 -11.05
C PHE A 295 21.47 -0.74 -10.45
N ALA A 296 22.09 -1.56 -9.59
CA ALA A 296 23.41 -1.28 -9.06
C ALA A 296 24.48 -1.39 -10.17
N PRO A 297 25.57 -0.62 -10.10
CA PRO A 297 26.67 -0.74 -11.05
C PRO A 297 27.33 -2.13 -10.93
N ARG A 298 27.91 -2.63 -12.03
CA ARG A 298 28.64 -3.91 -12.08
C ARG A 298 29.64 -4.08 -10.94
N GLY A 299 30.34 -3.01 -10.55
CA GLY A 299 31.31 -3.02 -9.47
C GLY A 299 30.73 -3.40 -8.10
N GLU A 300 29.45 -3.11 -7.83
CA GLU A 300 28.81 -3.57 -6.59
C GLU A 300 28.54 -5.09 -6.61
N TYR A 301 28.24 -5.67 -7.78
CA TYR A 301 28.13 -7.13 -7.92
C TYR A 301 29.49 -7.81 -7.72
N GLU A 302 30.55 -7.26 -8.31
CA GLU A 302 31.93 -7.75 -8.13
C GLU A 302 32.35 -7.70 -6.66
N ALA A 303 32.11 -6.57 -5.99
CA ALA A 303 32.43 -6.39 -4.57
C ALA A 303 31.60 -7.32 -3.66
N ALA A 304 30.31 -7.52 -3.95
CA ALA A 304 29.47 -8.45 -3.19
C ALA A 304 29.97 -9.90 -3.32
N ILE A 305 30.34 -10.31 -4.52
CA ILE A 305 30.91 -11.64 -4.78
C ILE A 305 32.25 -11.81 -4.05
N GLU A 306 33.12 -10.80 -4.08
CA GLU A 306 34.40 -10.81 -3.36
C GLU A 306 34.20 -10.88 -1.83
N ALA A 307 33.25 -10.12 -1.31
CA ALA A 307 32.89 -10.13 0.11
C ALA A 307 32.30 -11.46 0.57
N GLY A 308 31.75 -12.27 -0.35
CA GLY A 308 31.12 -13.55 -0.03
C GLY A 308 29.74 -13.41 0.59
N VAL A 309 29.02 -12.32 0.30
CA VAL A 309 27.61 -12.17 0.70
C VAL A 309 26.69 -12.97 -0.23
N GLN A 310 25.49 -13.29 0.24
CA GLN A 310 24.48 -13.92 -0.61
C GLN A 310 23.92 -12.90 -1.59
N LEU A 311 23.82 -13.24 -2.87
CA LEU A 311 23.47 -12.29 -3.93
C LEU A 311 22.13 -12.62 -4.57
N THR A 312 21.21 -11.66 -4.50
CA THR A 312 19.95 -11.67 -5.25
C THR A 312 20.10 -10.86 -6.53
N VAL A 313 19.77 -11.48 -7.67
CA VAL A 313 19.74 -10.81 -8.97
C VAL A 313 18.31 -10.36 -9.27
N ASP A 314 18.11 -9.05 -9.36
CA ASP A 314 16.82 -8.39 -9.61
C ASP A 314 16.50 -8.23 -11.10
N ASN A 315 17.52 -8.20 -11.96
CA ASN A 315 17.39 -7.85 -13.37
C ASN A 315 18.12 -8.86 -14.28
N SER A 316 17.41 -9.43 -15.26
CA SER A 316 17.95 -10.39 -16.23
C SER A 316 19.11 -9.83 -17.04
N TRP A 317 19.17 -8.51 -17.22
CA TRP A 317 20.27 -7.83 -17.90
C TRP A 317 21.63 -8.15 -17.28
N ALA A 318 21.74 -8.24 -15.96
CA ALA A 318 23.01 -8.54 -15.29
C ALA A 318 23.54 -9.92 -15.73
N ILE A 319 22.66 -10.93 -15.76
CA ILE A 319 23.02 -12.31 -16.15
C ILE A 319 23.40 -12.39 -17.63
N GLN A 320 22.70 -11.64 -18.49
CA GLN A 320 22.98 -11.62 -19.92
C GLN A 320 24.27 -10.86 -20.26
N ALA A 321 24.46 -9.68 -19.66
CA ALA A 321 25.55 -8.77 -19.99
C ALA A 321 26.86 -9.10 -19.25
N TRP A 322 26.78 -9.66 -18.04
CA TRP A 322 27.94 -9.96 -17.17
C TRP A 322 27.98 -11.44 -16.77
N PRO A 323 27.94 -12.36 -17.74
CA PRO A 323 27.88 -13.81 -17.48
C PRO A 323 29.05 -14.33 -16.65
N ASP A 324 30.22 -13.72 -16.82
CA ASP A 324 31.46 -14.06 -16.12
C ASP A 324 31.36 -13.88 -14.60
N LEU A 325 30.47 -12.97 -14.13
CA LEU A 325 30.25 -12.79 -12.69
C LEU A 325 29.50 -13.96 -12.07
N PHE A 326 28.69 -14.69 -12.85
CA PHE A 326 27.77 -15.72 -12.33
C PHE A 326 28.21 -17.15 -12.69
N GLU A 327 29.33 -17.31 -13.40
CA GLU A 327 29.84 -18.60 -13.84
C GLU A 327 30.08 -19.56 -12.66
N GLY A 328 29.40 -20.71 -12.67
CA GLY A 328 29.50 -21.73 -11.61
C GLY A 328 28.96 -21.33 -10.23
N ARG A 329 28.31 -20.16 -10.10
CA ARG A 329 27.90 -19.59 -8.80
C ARG A 329 26.48 -19.94 -8.41
N GLU A 330 26.24 -19.90 -7.12
CA GLU A 330 24.89 -19.97 -6.54
C GLU A 330 24.36 -18.54 -6.32
N ILE A 331 23.16 -18.28 -6.82
CA ILE A 331 22.49 -16.97 -6.71
C ILE A 331 21.03 -17.13 -6.29
N PHE A 332 20.47 -16.04 -5.81
CA PHE A 332 19.03 -15.85 -5.66
C PHE A 332 18.51 -15.10 -6.89
N LEU A 333 17.29 -15.40 -7.34
CA LEU A 333 16.59 -14.62 -8.35
C LEU A 333 15.40 -13.91 -7.72
N ARG A 334 15.29 -12.60 -7.92
CA ARG A 334 14.06 -11.89 -7.58
C ARG A 334 13.11 -11.90 -8.77
N LEU A 335 11.88 -12.32 -8.53
CA LEU A 335 10.84 -12.47 -9.53
C LEU A 335 9.75 -11.40 -9.34
N ASP A 336 9.18 -10.95 -10.46
CA ASP A 336 7.87 -10.29 -10.45
C ASP A 336 6.79 -11.34 -10.66
N LEU A 337 6.06 -11.66 -9.58
CA LEU A 337 4.97 -12.64 -9.59
C LEU A 337 3.61 -12.03 -9.96
N ASN A 338 3.57 -10.77 -10.42
CA ASN A 338 2.35 -10.00 -10.72
C ASN A 338 1.41 -9.82 -9.51
N THR A 339 1.94 -9.82 -8.29
CA THR A 339 1.20 -9.72 -7.03
C THR A 339 1.59 -8.45 -6.26
N GLY A 340 1.26 -7.26 -6.78
CA GLY A 340 1.57 -5.99 -6.12
C GLY A 340 0.55 -5.57 -5.06
N TYR A 341 1.00 -5.34 -3.81
CA TYR A 341 0.16 -4.87 -2.69
C TYR A 341 0.88 -3.80 -1.85
N GLY A 342 0.19 -2.72 -1.47
CA GLY A 342 0.80 -1.66 -0.64
C GLY A 342 -0.13 -0.48 -0.38
N HIS A 343 0.20 0.33 0.62
CA HIS A 343 -0.62 1.48 1.04
C HIS A 343 -0.44 2.74 0.16
N HIS A 344 0.55 2.78 -0.73
CA HIS A 344 0.79 3.87 -1.69
C HIS A 344 1.47 3.34 -2.97
N ARG A 345 1.23 3.97 -4.13
CA ARG A 345 1.84 3.60 -5.43
C ARG A 345 3.37 3.51 -5.43
N LYS A 346 4.04 4.28 -4.56
CA LYS A 346 5.51 4.38 -4.45
C LYS A 346 6.14 3.25 -3.64
N VAL A 347 5.32 2.40 -3.00
CA VAL A 347 5.77 1.29 -2.15
C VAL A 347 5.18 -0.05 -2.58
N ILE A 348 4.55 -0.10 -3.75
CA ILE A 348 4.16 -1.34 -4.44
C ILE A 348 5.34 -1.73 -5.34
N THR A 349 5.82 -2.96 -5.24
CA THR A 349 7.06 -3.42 -5.88
C THR A 349 6.88 -4.61 -6.82
N SER A 350 5.64 -4.89 -7.26
CA SER A 350 5.31 -5.95 -8.23
C SER A 350 4.25 -5.46 -9.23
N GLY A 351 4.25 -6.02 -10.45
CA GLY A 351 3.43 -5.64 -11.60
C GLY A 351 4.18 -4.79 -12.62
N VAL A 352 3.60 -4.61 -13.82
CA VAL A 352 4.21 -3.97 -15.02
C VAL A 352 4.80 -2.56 -14.75
N ASP A 353 4.21 -1.82 -13.82
CA ASP A 353 4.67 -0.49 -13.38
C ASP A 353 5.86 -0.53 -12.38
N SER A 354 6.26 -1.72 -11.94
CA SER A 354 7.35 -1.95 -11.00
C SER A 354 8.68 -2.12 -11.74
N LYS A 355 9.72 -1.47 -11.23
CA LYS A 355 11.09 -1.63 -11.72
C LYS A 355 11.86 -2.81 -11.10
N PHE A 356 11.16 -3.70 -10.41
CA PHE A 356 11.77 -4.70 -9.53
C PHE A 356 11.42 -6.12 -9.96
N GLY A 357 12.43 -6.99 -9.96
CA GLY A 357 12.27 -8.40 -10.25
C GLY A 357 12.23 -8.72 -11.74
N ILE A 358 12.63 -9.94 -12.05
CA ILE A 358 12.61 -10.49 -13.40
C ILE A 358 11.17 -10.93 -13.71
N SER A 359 10.60 -10.39 -14.80
CA SER A 359 9.30 -10.82 -15.31
C SER A 359 9.33 -12.30 -15.67
N LEU A 360 8.21 -13.00 -15.44
CA LEU A 360 8.04 -14.41 -15.79
C LEU A 360 8.33 -14.70 -17.27
N GLU A 361 8.08 -13.72 -18.15
CA GLU A 361 8.33 -13.81 -19.60
C GLU A 361 9.82 -13.98 -19.94
N HIS A 362 10.72 -13.46 -19.11
CA HIS A 362 12.17 -13.53 -19.32
C HIS A 362 12.83 -14.73 -18.63
N LEU A 363 12.07 -15.54 -17.89
CA LEU A 363 12.67 -16.61 -17.09
C LEU A 363 13.29 -17.71 -17.94
N ASP A 364 12.74 -18.03 -19.10
CA ASP A 364 13.28 -19.06 -19.97
C ASP A 364 14.67 -18.66 -20.49
N ASP A 365 14.83 -17.41 -20.90
CA ASP A 365 16.12 -16.84 -21.34
C ASP A 365 17.14 -16.82 -20.20
N VAL A 366 16.72 -16.44 -18.99
CA VAL A 366 17.58 -16.43 -17.80
C VAL A 366 18.03 -17.84 -17.45
N ARG A 367 17.12 -18.83 -17.48
CA ARG A 367 17.48 -20.24 -17.20
C ARG A 367 18.44 -20.79 -18.24
N ALA A 368 18.19 -20.54 -19.52
CA ALA A 368 19.10 -20.94 -20.60
C ALA A 368 20.50 -20.35 -20.38
N ARG A 369 20.57 -19.05 -20.06
CA ARG A 369 21.85 -18.39 -19.84
C ARG A 369 22.61 -18.90 -18.62
N LEU A 370 21.91 -19.14 -17.50
CA LEU A 370 22.51 -19.71 -16.30
C LEU A 370 23.02 -21.13 -16.54
N ALA A 371 22.28 -21.95 -17.29
CA ALA A 371 22.71 -23.29 -17.66
C ALA A 371 23.99 -23.30 -18.51
N GLU A 372 24.13 -22.37 -19.46
CA GLU A 372 25.34 -22.21 -20.28
C GLU A 372 26.59 -21.90 -19.45
N ILE A 373 26.45 -21.09 -18.40
CA ILE A 373 27.56 -20.68 -17.53
C ILE A 373 27.69 -21.53 -16.26
N GLY A 374 26.90 -22.60 -16.13
CA GLY A 374 26.88 -23.46 -14.95
C GLY A 374 26.43 -22.78 -13.65
N GLY A 375 25.76 -21.63 -13.74
CA GLY A 375 25.18 -20.92 -12.59
C GLY A 375 23.94 -21.66 -12.06
N ARG A 376 23.74 -21.65 -10.74
CA ARG A 376 22.62 -22.32 -10.06
C ARG A 376 21.77 -21.31 -9.31
N VAL A 377 20.46 -21.47 -9.40
CA VAL A 377 19.50 -20.69 -8.62
C VAL A 377 19.17 -21.48 -7.36
N VAL A 378 19.55 -20.96 -6.20
CA VAL A 378 19.35 -21.63 -4.90
C VAL A 378 18.26 -20.99 -4.05
N GLY A 379 17.81 -19.79 -4.45
CA GLY A 379 16.67 -19.13 -3.82
C GLY A 379 15.87 -18.30 -4.81
N LEU A 380 14.57 -18.22 -4.56
CA LEU A 380 13.66 -17.32 -5.28
C LEU A 380 13.14 -16.27 -4.30
N HIS A 381 13.17 -15.01 -4.72
CA HIS A 381 12.72 -13.88 -3.91
C HIS A 381 11.57 -13.15 -4.62
N ALA A 382 10.61 -12.68 -3.85
CA ALA A 382 9.56 -11.79 -4.34
C ALA A 382 9.15 -10.88 -3.18
N HIS A 383 8.91 -9.62 -3.49
CA HIS A 383 8.48 -8.64 -2.48
C HIS A 383 7.23 -7.94 -2.95
N THR A 384 6.15 -8.12 -2.19
CA THR A 384 4.81 -7.67 -2.54
C THR A 384 4.61 -6.15 -2.42
N GLY A 385 5.35 -5.51 -1.51
CA GLY A 385 5.30 -4.08 -1.22
C GLY A 385 5.28 -3.79 0.29
N SER A 386 4.91 -2.56 0.69
CA SER A 386 5.00 -2.11 2.09
C SER A 386 3.64 -1.80 2.76
N GLY A 387 3.52 -2.13 4.05
CA GLY A 387 2.36 -1.79 4.89
C GLY A 387 1.16 -2.71 4.70
N VAL A 388 1.38 -3.97 4.32
CA VAL A 388 0.34 -4.95 4.11
C VAL A 388 -0.17 -5.46 5.46
N ILE A 389 -1.49 -5.43 5.67
CA ILE A 389 -2.15 -5.86 6.91
C ILE A 389 -2.88 -7.20 6.78
N ASN A 390 -3.04 -7.72 5.55
CA ASN A 390 -3.71 -8.99 5.31
C ASN A 390 -2.69 -10.13 5.22
N ALA A 391 -2.83 -11.13 6.09
CA ALA A 391 -1.97 -12.31 6.13
C ALA A 391 -2.11 -13.21 4.89
N ASP A 392 -3.29 -13.23 4.23
CA ASP A 392 -3.51 -14.08 3.05
C ASP A 392 -2.54 -13.76 1.89
N VAL A 393 -2.00 -12.54 1.85
CA VAL A 393 -1.06 -12.10 0.82
C VAL A 393 0.22 -12.95 0.78
N TRP A 394 0.74 -13.36 1.94
CA TRP A 394 1.92 -14.22 2.00
C TRP A 394 1.62 -15.66 1.55
N ARG A 395 0.40 -16.16 1.80
CA ARG A 395 -0.06 -17.44 1.25
C ARG A 395 -0.13 -17.38 -0.27
N GLU A 396 -0.81 -16.37 -0.82
CA GLU A 396 -0.92 -16.18 -2.26
C GLU A 396 0.47 -16.10 -2.92
N GLN A 397 1.40 -15.37 -2.32
CA GLN A 397 2.76 -15.25 -2.82
C GLN A 397 3.51 -16.59 -2.77
N LEU A 398 3.38 -17.36 -1.69
CA LEU A 398 3.97 -18.69 -1.57
C LEU A 398 3.40 -19.66 -2.64
N GLU A 399 2.10 -19.63 -2.87
CA GLU A 399 1.45 -20.43 -3.92
C GLU A 399 1.99 -20.07 -5.32
N ARG A 400 2.25 -18.78 -5.59
CA ARG A 400 2.87 -18.34 -6.85
C ARG A 400 4.31 -18.83 -7.02
N PHE A 401 5.08 -18.92 -5.94
CA PHE A 401 6.39 -19.55 -6.03
C PHE A 401 6.30 -21.01 -6.44
N PHE A 402 5.27 -21.73 -5.99
CA PHE A 402 5.09 -23.13 -6.36
C PHE A 402 4.78 -23.34 -7.84
N ASP A 403 4.15 -22.37 -8.51
CA ASP A 403 3.92 -22.40 -9.95
C ASP A 403 5.23 -22.37 -10.75
N VAL A 404 6.25 -21.65 -10.26
CA VAL A 404 7.54 -21.47 -10.95
C VAL A 404 8.64 -22.43 -10.47
N LEU A 405 8.52 -22.98 -9.26
CA LEU A 405 9.50 -23.85 -8.63
C LEU A 405 9.96 -25.05 -9.50
N PRO A 406 9.09 -25.71 -10.30
CA PRO A 406 9.52 -26.81 -11.18
C PRO A 406 10.62 -26.42 -12.18
N GLY A 407 10.74 -25.13 -12.51
CA GLY A 407 11.81 -24.62 -13.37
C GLY A 407 13.17 -24.45 -12.69
N PHE A 408 13.25 -24.59 -11.36
CA PHE A 408 14.44 -24.30 -10.57
C PHE A 408 14.73 -25.42 -9.55
N PRO A 409 15.33 -26.54 -9.99
CA PRO A 409 15.47 -27.75 -9.16
C PRO A 409 16.43 -27.63 -7.97
N ASP A 410 17.36 -26.67 -8.00
CA ASP A 410 18.34 -26.43 -6.93
C ASP A 410 17.83 -25.45 -5.85
N VAL A 411 16.61 -24.92 -6.01
CA VAL A 411 16.03 -23.96 -5.07
C VAL A 411 15.73 -24.65 -3.74
N ARG A 412 16.32 -24.09 -2.69
CA ARG A 412 16.16 -24.50 -1.29
C ARG A 412 15.57 -23.39 -0.41
N VAL A 413 15.48 -22.16 -0.93
CA VAL A 413 14.92 -21.00 -0.22
C VAL A 413 13.85 -20.30 -1.05
N LEU A 414 12.72 -19.97 -0.40
CA LEU A 414 11.74 -19.03 -0.91
C LEU A 414 11.71 -17.80 0.02
N ASP A 415 12.23 -16.69 -0.47
CA ASP A 415 12.20 -15.42 0.22
C ASP A 415 10.92 -14.66 -0.10
N LEU A 416 10.05 -14.53 0.89
CA LEU A 416 8.76 -13.86 0.79
C LEU A 416 8.90 -12.32 0.93
N GLY A 417 10.13 -11.82 1.11
CA GLY A 417 10.44 -10.42 1.28
C GLY A 417 9.84 -9.84 2.56
N GLY A 418 9.77 -8.51 2.60
CA GLY A 418 9.21 -7.76 3.72
C GLY A 418 7.74 -7.37 3.53
N GLY A 419 7.35 -6.27 4.18
CA GLY A 419 6.09 -5.59 3.87
C GLY A 419 5.05 -5.61 4.97
N LEU A 420 5.30 -6.34 6.05
CA LEU A 420 4.40 -6.44 7.20
C LEU A 420 4.06 -5.05 7.74
N GLY A 421 2.76 -4.77 7.83
CA GLY A 421 2.22 -3.53 8.36
C GLY A 421 2.40 -3.41 9.87
N VAL A 422 2.41 -2.17 10.35
CA VAL A 422 2.28 -1.85 11.79
C VAL A 422 1.06 -0.95 12.00
N PRO A 423 0.48 -0.92 13.21
CA PRO A 423 -0.60 -0.01 13.54
C PRO A 423 -0.20 1.45 13.36
N ASP A 424 -0.67 2.09 12.28
CA ASP A 424 -0.36 3.52 12.05
C ASP A 424 -1.21 4.46 12.91
N ARG A 425 -2.34 3.96 13.43
CA ARG A 425 -3.33 4.74 14.19
C ARG A 425 -3.66 4.03 15.50
N PRO A 426 -3.96 4.78 16.57
CA PRO A 426 -4.51 4.21 17.80
C PRO A 426 -5.72 3.32 17.54
N GLY A 427 -5.77 2.17 18.21
CA GLY A 427 -6.89 1.24 18.11
C GLY A 427 -6.91 0.34 16.87
N ARG A 428 -6.01 0.54 15.89
CA ARG A 428 -5.89 -0.41 14.77
C ARG A 428 -5.13 -1.65 15.20
N ALA A 429 -5.67 -2.81 14.83
CA ALA A 429 -5.01 -4.09 15.06
C ALA A 429 -3.65 -4.15 14.35
N GLY A 430 -2.67 -4.77 14.99
CA GLY A 430 -1.39 -5.13 14.38
C GLY A 430 -1.55 -6.20 13.31
N PHE A 431 -0.46 -6.47 12.61
CA PHE A 431 -0.38 -7.59 11.68
C PHE A 431 -0.55 -8.93 12.42
N ASP A 432 -1.42 -9.80 11.91
CA ASP A 432 -1.72 -11.11 12.50
C ASP A 432 -0.65 -12.13 12.08
N LEU A 433 0.44 -12.18 12.85
CA LEU A 433 1.57 -13.08 12.58
C LEU A 433 1.19 -14.54 12.76
N GLU A 434 0.37 -14.86 13.76
CA GLU A 434 -0.09 -16.20 14.04
C GLU A 434 -0.91 -16.74 12.86
N ARG A 435 -1.83 -15.94 12.32
CA ARG A 435 -2.58 -16.32 11.12
C ARG A 435 -1.69 -16.51 9.91
N MET A 436 -0.70 -15.63 9.71
CA MET A 436 0.27 -15.79 8.62
C MET A 436 1.05 -17.11 8.75
N ASP A 437 1.53 -17.43 9.96
CA ASP A 437 2.26 -18.68 10.21
C ASP A 437 1.39 -19.91 9.93
N GLU A 438 0.14 -19.93 10.40
CA GLU A 438 -0.80 -21.02 10.12
C GLU A 438 -1.01 -21.24 8.62
N LEU A 439 -1.24 -20.16 7.88
CA LEU A 439 -1.45 -20.20 6.43
C LEU A 439 -0.20 -20.68 5.68
N LEU A 440 0.98 -20.22 6.09
CA LEU A 440 2.24 -20.61 5.48
C LEU A 440 2.59 -22.06 5.79
N VAL A 441 2.39 -22.53 7.03
CA VAL A 441 2.58 -23.95 7.39
C VAL A 441 1.63 -24.84 6.58
N GLU A 442 0.36 -24.47 6.46
CA GLU A 442 -0.63 -25.20 5.66
C GLU A 442 -0.21 -25.28 4.18
N ALA A 443 0.18 -24.16 3.59
CA ALA A 443 0.55 -24.08 2.18
C ALA A 443 1.89 -24.78 1.87
N LEU A 444 2.88 -24.68 2.78
CA LEU A 444 4.20 -25.29 2.61
C LEU A 444 4.13 -26.82 2.57
N GLY A 445 3.28 -27.43 3.41
CA GLY A 445 3.12 -28.87 3.48
C GLY A 445 4.43 -29.59 3.81
N GLU A 446 4.78 -30.63 3.04
CA GLU A 446 6.01 -31.44 3.21
C GLU A 446 7.16 -31.01 2.28
N ARG A 447 7.08 -29.83 1.65
CA ARG A 447 8.11 -29.37 0.71
C ARG A 447 9.41 -29.06 1.45
N ASP A 448 10.53 -29.52 0.90
CA ASP A 448 11.88 -29.30 1.44
C ASP A 448 12.45 -27.95 0.95
N VAL A 449 11.80 -26.86 1.35
CA VAL A 449 12.27 -25.48 1.10
C VAL A 449 12.12 -24.64 2.37
N GLU A 450 13.09 -23.77 2.63
CA GLU A 450 13.08 -22.84 3.74
C GLU A 450 12.38 -21.53 3.34
N LEU A 451 11.53 -20.98 4.20
CA LEU A 451 10.91 -19.66 3.97
C LEU A 451 11.66 -18.56 4.72
N TRP A 452 11.99 -17.49 4.00
CA TRP A 452 12.66 -16.31 4.55
C TRP A 452 11.72 -15.10 4.55
N LEU A 453 11.96 -14.17 5.48
CA LEU A 453 11.27 -12.88 5.56
C LEU A 453 12.25 -11.73 5.72
N GLU A 454 11.94 -10.59 5.08
CA GLU A 454 12.77 -9.37 5.11
C GLU A 454 12.09 -8.18 5.85
N PRO A 455 11.69 -8.27 7.13
CA PRO A 455 10.98 -7.21 7.81
C PRO A 455 11.89 -6.02 8.16
N GLY A 456 11.65 -4.86 7.55
CA GLY A 456 12.26 -3.60 8.00
C GLY A 456 11.33 -2.80 8.93
N ARG A 457 10.22 -2.31 8.37
CA ARG A 457 9.26 -1.44 9.06
C ARG A 457 8.69 -2.07 10.33
N TYR A 458 8.32 -3.35 10.25
CA TYR A 458 7.72 -4.09 11.35
C TYR A 458 8.62 -4.15 12.59
N LEU A 459 9.94 -4.24 12.39
CA LEU A 459 10.91 -4.28 13.49
C LEU A 459 11.23 -2.88 14.04
N ALA A 460 11.37 -1.88 13.18
CA ALA A 460 11.94 -0.59 13.57
C ALA A 460 10.91 0.51 13.84
N ALA A 461 9.69 0.47 13.27
CA ALA A 461 8.77 1.60 13.30
C ALA A 461 8.35 1.99 14.72
N GLU A 462 7.77 1.04 15.46
CA GLU A 462 7.26 1.25 16.83
C GLU A 462 8.39 1.51 17.83
N ALA A 463 9.62 1.10 17.52
CA ALA A 463 10.78 1.26 18.39
C ALA A 463 11.33 2.70 18.46
N GLY A 464 10.82 3.63 17.65
CA GLY A 464 11.32 5.01 17.62
C GLY A 464 10.21 6.06 17.56
N VAL A 465 10.44 7.17 18.27
CA VAL A 465 9.61 8.37 18.23
C VAL A 465 10.44 9.58 17.86
N LEU A 466 9.82 10.59 17.24
CA LEU A 466 10.44 11.90 17.02
C LEU A 466 9.81 12.92 17.98
N LEU A 467 10.65 13.50 18.83
CA LEU A 467 10.27 14.56 19.75
C LEU A 467 10.64 15.93 19.16
N SER A 468 9.79 16.93 19.37
CA SER A 468 10.07 18.31 18.97
C SER A 468 9.37 19.30 19.88
N ARG A 469 10.06 20.38 20.23
CA ARG A 469 9.42 21.53 20.85
C ARG A 469 8.49 22.25 19.89
N VAL A 470 7.39 22.77 20.42
CA VAL A 470 6.55 23.76 19.77
C VAL A 470 7.30 25.09 19.78
N THR A 471 7.53 25.65 18.60
CA THR A 471 8.24 26.93 18.44
C THR A 471 7.27 28.10 18.34
N GLN A 472 6.20 27.96 17.55
CA GLN A 472 5.28 29.06 17.26
C GLN A 472 3.87 28.54 16.99
N LEU A 473 2.88 29.38 17.30
CA LEU A 473 1.49 29.18 16.93
C LEU A 473 1.05 30.29 15.98
N LYS A 474 0.27 29.93 14.95
CA LYS A 474 -0.25 30.89 13.99
C LYS A 474 -1.65 30.54 13.56
N THR A 475 -2.54 31.53 13.52
CA THR A 475 -3.87 31.38 12.91
C THR A 475 -3.89 32.05 11.54
N LYS A 476 -4.41 31.36 10.52
CA LYS A 476 -4.64 31.91 9.18
C LYS A 476 -5.93 31.35 8.61
N GLY A 477 -6.96 32.19 8.52
CA GLY A 477 -8.30 31.76 8.13
C GLY A 477 -8.83 30.70 9.08
N GLN A 478 -9.28 29.56 8.52
CA GLN A 478 -9.77 28.42 9.31
C GLN A 478 -8.67 27.55 9.93
N TYR A 479 -7.40 27.76 9.56
CA TYR A 479 -6.30 26.91 10.01
C TYR A 479 -5.60 27.48 11.24
N ARG A 480 -5.31 26.61 12.20
CA ARG A 480 -4.38 26.84 13.31
C ARG A 480 -3.12 26.03 13.05
N TYR A 481 -2.00 26.69 12.90
CA TYR A 481 -0.69 26.09 12.70
C TYR A 481 0.02 25.93 14.03
N LEU A 482 0.58 24.76 14.24
CA LEU A 482 1.43 24.42 15.38
C LEU A 482 2.82 24.10 14.82
N GLY A 483 3.75 25.03 14.97
CA GLY A 483 5.11 24.93 14.44
C GLY A 483 5.99 24.07 15.34
N MET A 484 6.65 23.08 14.75
CA MET A 484 7.69 22.26 15.36
C MET A 484 9.08 22.88 15.11
N ALA A 485 10.04 22.54 15.95
CA ALA A 485 11.44 22.92 15.78
C ALA A 485 12.16 22.14 14.64
N THR A 486 11.60 21.00 14.24
CA THR A 486 12.03 20.21 13.09
C THR A 486 10.88 19.97 12.12
N GLY A 487 11.18 19.57 10.89
CA GLY A 487 10.19 19.26 9.86
C GLY A 487 10.56 18.07 9.00
N MET A 488 10.21 18.16 7.72
CA MET A 488 10.49 17.16 6.69
C MET A 488 11.99 16.86 6.51
N ASN A 489 12.87 17.74 6.99
CA ASN A 489 14.31 17.46 7.02
C ASN A 489 14.67 16.31 7.97
N SER A 490 13.88 16.09 9.03
CA SER A 490 14.03 14.93 9.92
C SER A 490 13.08 13.79 9.54
N LEU A 491 11.82 14.10 9.22
CA LEU A 491 10.80 13.10 8.89
C LEU A 491 10.07 13.47 7.60
N ILE A 492 10.59 13.01 6.46
CA ILE A 492 10.04 13.33 5.14
C ILE A 492 8.78 12.51 4.78
N ARG A 493 8.49 11.42 5.50
CA ARG A 493 7.43 10.46 5.14
C ARG A 493 6.04 11.09 4.93
N PRO A 494 5.55 12.02 5.77
CA PRO A 494 4.27 12.68 5.55
C PRO A 494 4.21 13.42 4.20
N ALA A 495 5.29 14.13 3.84
CA ALA A 495 5.38 14.85 2.58
C ALA A 495 5.56 13.92 1.37
N LEU A 496 6.37 12.86 1.51
CA LEU A 496 6.73 11.98 0.40
C LEU A 496 5.66 10.95 0.04
N TYR A 497 4.97 10.43 1.07
CA TYR A 497 4.04 9.30 0.98
C TYR A 497 2.62 9.62 1.48
N GLY A 498 2.37 10.81 2.04
CA GLY A 498 1.12 11.07 2.76
C GLY A 498 1.00 10.24 4.04
N ALA A 499 2.12 9.76 4.60
CA ALA A 499 2.11 8.85 5.73
C ALA A 499 1.51 9.50 6.99
N TYR A 500 0.59 8.78 7.62
CA TYR A 500 0.08 9.13 8.93
C TYR A 500 1.05 8.68 10.01
N HIS A 501 1.37 9.58 10.93
CA HIS A 501 1.90 9.27 12.25
C HIS A 501 0.94 9.80 13.30
N GLU A 502 0.80 9.08 14.42
CA GLU A 502 0.16 9.65 15.60
C GLU A 502 1.02 10.79 16.13
N ILE A 503 0.38 11.91 16.47
CA ILE A 503 1.03 13.07 17.07
C ILE A 503 0.30 13.35 18.37
N VAL A 504 1.05 13.43 19.47
CA VAL A 504 0.53 13.78 20.79
C VAL A 504 1.31 14.96 21.36
N ASN A 505 0.66 15.78 22.18
CA ASN A 505 1.35 16.74 23.03
C ASN A 505 1.80 16.02 24.29
N LEU A 506 3.08 15.67 24.36
CA LEU A 506 3.66 14.89 25.44
C LEU A 506 3.68 15.64 26.77
N THR A 507 3.85 16.97 26.73
CA THR A 507 3.79 17.84 27.93
C THR A 507 2.39 17.85 28.55
N ARG A 508 1.36 17.64 27.74
CA ARG A 508 -0.07 17.68 28.13
C ARG A 508 -0.72 16.31 28.00
N LEU A 509 0.05 15.25 28.21
CA LEU A 509 -0.44 13.89 28.03
C LEU A 509 -1.59 13.62 29.03
N GLY A 510 -2.73 13.18 28.51
CA GLY A 510 -3.94 12.92 29.29
C GLY A 510 -4.90 14.12 29.42
N GLU A 511 -4.51 15.32 28.97
CA GLU A 511 -5.47 16.42 28.84
C GLU A 511 -6.46 16.16 27.69
N GLU A 512 -7.69 16.66 27.83
CA GLU A 512 -8.69 16.53 26.77
C GLU A 512 -8.28 17.33 25.52
N ALA A 513 -8.45 16.71 24.35
CA ALA A 513 -8.24 17.40 23.09
C ALA A 513 -9.29 18.50 22.90
N ALA A 514 -8.83 19.71 22.56
CA ALA A 514 -9.65 20.91 22.56
C ALA A 514 -9.63 21.65 21.21
N ARG A 515 -8.60 21.44 20.39
CA ARG A 515 -8.35 22.22 19.17
C ARG A 515 -7.83 21.32 18.04
N HIS A 516 -8.21 21.64 16.80
CA HIS A 516 -7.53 21.09 15.61
C HIS A 516 -6.33 21.96 15.22
N TYR A 517 -5.20 21.32 14.95
CA TYR A 517 -3.97 21.94 14.47
C TYR A 517 -3.48 21.31 13.16
N ARG A 518 -2.87 22.12 12.31
CA ARG A 518 -1.94 21.67 11.27
C ARG A 518 -0.53 21.76 11.85
N VAL A 519 0.08 20.61 12.06
CA VAL A 519 1.43 20.47 12.63
C VAL A 519 2.44 20.56 11.49
N VAL A 520 3.33 21.55 11.55
CA VAL A 520 4.26 21.91 10.46
C VAL A 520 5.66 22.09 10.99
N GLY A 521 6.67 21.92 10.13
CA GLY A 521 8.05 22.25 10.45
C GLY A 521 8.49 23.64 10.00
N PRO A 522 9.79 23.98 10.16
CA PRO A 522 10.36 25.28 9.81
C PRO A 522 10.99 25.34 8.40
N ILE A 523 10.75 24.35 7.54
CA ILE A 523 11.28 24.30 6.17
C ILE A 523 10.46 25.24 5.27
N CYS A 524 11.15 25.92 4.36
CA CYS A 524 10.57 26.89 3.42
C CYS A 524 9.93 26.18 2.22
N GLU A 525 9.07 25.21 2.51
CA GLU A 525 8.32 24.44 1.51
C GLU A 525 6.89 24.25 2.03
N SER A 526 5.90 24.42 1.16
CA SER A 526 4.49 24.28 1.57
C SER A 526 4.15 22.84 1.97
N GLY A 527 4.95 21.88 1.49
CA GLY A 527 4.88 20.47 1.84
C GLY A 527 5.49 20.10 3.20
N ASP A 528 6.06 21.05 3.97
CA ASP A 528 6.58 20.78 5.31
C ASP A 528 5.47 20.64 6.37
N VAL A 529 4.64 19.63 6.17
CA VAL A 529 3.48 19.31 6.98
C VAL A 529 3.69 17.92 7.57
N ILE A 530 3.85 17.86 8.89
CA ILE A 530 4.00 16.59 9.62
C ILE A 530 2.63 15.98 9.92
N GLY A 531 1.62 16.83 10.11
CA GLY A 531 0.28 16.37 10.45
C GLY A 531 -0.83 17.34 10.07
N GLU A 532 -1.84 16.84 9.36
CA GLU A 532 -3.05 17.60 9.06
C GLU A 532 -4.16 17.36 10.09
N SER A 533 -4.89 18.43 10.43
CA SER A 533 -6.13 18.39 11.23
C SER A 533 -6.03 17.59 12.55
N ARG A 534 -4.89 17.66 13.23
CA ARG A 534 -4.60 16.94 14.47
C ARG A 534 -5.40 17.52 15.62
N PHE A 535 -6.24 16.69 16.25
CA PHE A 535 -7.02 17.10 17.41
C PHE A 535 -6.18 16.92 18.68
N LEU A 536 -5.72 18.01 19.26
CA LEU A 536 -4.77 18.04 20.37
C LEU A 536 -5.28 18.91 21.52
N PRO A 537 -4.73 18.75 22.75
CA PRO A 537 -4.92 19.70 23.83
C PRO A 537 -4.52 21.12 23.41
N GLU A 538 -4.98 22.12 24.16
CA GLU A 538 -4.59 23.51 23.93
C GLU A 538 -3.09 23.67 24.16
N SER A 539 -2.34 23.70 23.05
CA SER A 539 -0.89 23.65 23.05
C SER A 539 -0.29 25.06 23.09
N SER A 540 0.88 25.19 23.70
CA SER A 540 1.62 26.45 23.85
C SER A 540 3.05 26.33 23.34
N GLU A 541 3.72 27.47 23.10
CA GLU A 541 5.16 27.49 22.84
C GLU A 541 5.91 26.79 23.99
N GLY A 542 6.94 26.01 23.65
CA GLY A 542 7.74 25.26 24.60
C GLY A 542 7.23 23.85 24.92
N ASP A 543 5.94 23.55 24.66
CA ASP A 543 5.39 22.20 24.78
C ASP A 543 6.18 21.21 23.89
N VAL A 544 6.27 19.96 24.30
CA VAL A 544 6.94 18.90 23.53
C VAL A 544 5.88 18.07 22.80
N LEU A 545 5.97 18.04 21.47
CA LEU A 545 5.21 17.12 20.63
C LEU A 545 5.99 15.82 20.42
N LEU A 546 5.28 14.70 20.45
CA LEU A 546 5.78 13.38 20.09
C LEU A 546 5.10 12.93 18.81
N VAL A 547 5.89 12.50 17.83
CA VAL A 547 5.45 11.84 16.60
C VAL A 547 5.80 10.35 16.71
N ALA A 548 4.79 9.50 16.85
CA ALA A 548 4.97 8.06 17.07
C ALA A 548 5.36 7.32 15.79
N ASN A 549 5.80 6.07 15.92
CA ASN A 549 6.15 5.17 14.81
C ASN A 549 7.18 5.75 13.82
N ALA A 550 8.10 6.56 14.32
CA ALA A 550 9.10 7.28 13.53
C ALA A 550 10.42 6.51 13.40
N GLY A 551 10.51 5.31 13.98
CA GLY A 551 11.75 4.53 14.01
C GLY A 551 12.12 3.86 12.69
N ALA A 552 11.23 3.80 11.70
CA ALA A 552 11.50 3.24 10.37
C ALA A 552 11.28 4.29 9.28
N TYR A 553 12.22 4.39 8.33
CA TYR A 553 12.20 5.34 7.21
C TYR A 553 12.05 6.81 7.67
N GLY A 554 12.49 7.10 8.89
CA GLY A 554 12.55 8.43 9.46
C GLY A 554 13.95 8.99 9.26
N ARG A 555 14.80 8.79 10.27
CA ARG A 555 16.18 9.30 10.31
C ARG A 555 17.04 8.92 9.11
N VAL A 556 16.94 7.70 8.60
CA VAL A 556 17.70 7.21 7.43
C VAL A 556 17.36 7.97 6.14
N MET A 557 16.17 8.60 6.08
CA MET A 557 15.73 9.46 4.96
C MET A 557 15.87 10.95 5.27
N ALA A 558 16.51 11.30 6.39
CA ALA A 558 16.68 12.68 6.79
C ALA A 558 17.66 13.42 5.87
N SER A 559 17.54 14.74 5.82
CA SER A 559 18.37 15.58 4.96
C SER A 559 18.82 16.85 5.68
N HIS A 560 19.79 17.53 5.09
CA HIS A 560 20.19 18.89 5.48
C HIS A 560 19.48 19.95 4.64
N TYR A 561 18.23 19.68 4.20
CA TYR A 561 17.46 20.64 3.40
C TYR A 561 17.29 21.96 4.18
N ASN A 562 17.39 23.08 3.46
CA ASN A 562 17.52 24.42 4.03
C ASN A 562 18.71 24.61 5.00
N ARG A 563 19.77 23.79 4.89
CA ARG A 563 20.94 23.79 5.78
C ARG A 563 20.59 23.58 7.26
N ARG A 564 19.44 22.95 7.54
CA ARG A 564 19.01 22.59 8.89
C ARG A 564 19.43 21.16 9.18
N ALA A 565 20.12 20.96 10.31
CA ALA A 565 20.44 19.61 10.75
C ALA A 565 19.15 18.84 11.09
N PRO A 566 19.08 17.55 10.76
CA PRO A 566 18.02 16.70 11.27
C PRO A 566 18.16 16.50 12.79
N ALA A 567 17.09 16.02 13.41
CA ALA A 567 17.05 15.71 14.83
C ALA A 567 18.13 14.67 15.19
N GLU A 568 18.79 14.87 16.34
CA GLU A 568 19.78 13.92 16.85
C GLU A 568 19.13 12.61 17.31
N GLU A 569 19.94 11.57 17.53
CA GLU A 569 19.46 10.24 17.90
C GLU A 569 19.86 9.88 19.32
N LEU A 570 18.87 9.55 20.14
CA LEU A 570 19.01 9.16 21.54
C LEU A 570 18.43 7.78 21.76
N ILE A 571 18.95 7.07 22.77
CA ILE A 571 18.45 5.75 23.15
C ILE A 571 17.97 5.82 24.59
N LEU A 572 16.76 5.30 24.81
CA LEU A 572 16.22 5.11 26.14
C LEU A 572 16.97 3.94 26.80
N SER A 573 17.72 4.22 27.87
CA SER A 573 18.65 3.28 28.52
C SER A 573 18.10 2.60 29.76
#